data_AF-A0A177N953-F1
#
_entry.id   AF-A0A177N953-F1
#
_cell.length_a   1.000
_cell.length_b   1.000
_cell.length_c   1.000
_cell.angle_alpha   90.00
_cell.angle_beta   90.00
_cell.angle_gamma   90.00
#
_symmetry.space_group_name_H-M   'P 1'
#
loop_
_entity.id
_entity.type
_entity.pdbx_description
1 polymer ?
#
loop_
_entity_poly.entity_id
_entity_poly.type
_entity_poly.pdbx_seq_one_letter_code
_entity_poly.pdbx_strand_id
1 'polypeptide(L)'
;MNGTTGFKIVLLMLALSGCASVNVHEQVGTSKTLVASGDSQFNNSGQLSVNNRWLSAQQLAKLNAYRGLADQLYYEPLGGNKTVGSQVISHEVYRVYLDIYLRGARATDYRTAQNNLKTTLELTLTPRFYQCMSGDVTLASQCIQEEDKLAFTRLGYKTAAKTTANLACDRVDCSDQFYVSGFSKESNPVDGFLLEAGLYDVQWTVNTGARTLFNYLLINGFINAL
;
A
#
# COMPACT_ATOMS: atom_id res chain seq x y z
N MET A 1 14.16 2.34 87.46
CA MET A 1 14.64 3.08 86.28
C MET A 1 14.27 2.23 85.06
N ASN A 2 13.04 2.33 84.56
CA ASN A 2 12.57 3.22 83.47
C ASN A 2 13.47 3.07 82.22
N GLY A 3 13.03 2.65 81.03
CA GLY A 3 11.75 2.21 80.45
C GLY A 3 12.07 1.65 79.05
N THR A 4 11.63 0.43 78.75
CA THR A 4 10.61 0.06 77.76
C THR A 4 10.65 0.74 76.39
N THR A 5 10.81 -0.12 75.37
CA THR A 5 10.11 -0.13 74.07
C THR A 5 10.31 1.06 73.12
N GLY A 6 11.15 0.90 72.10
CA GLY A 6 11.29 1.91 71.05
C GLY A 6 11.86 1.45 69.70
N PHE A 7 11.85 0.15 69.36
CA PHE A 7 12.52 -0.29 68.12
C PHE A 7 11.81 -1.39 67.31
N LYS A 8 10.47 -1.45 67.36
CA LYS A 8 9.69 -2.40 66.53
C LYS A 8 8.59 -1.77 65.67
N ILE A 9 8.60 -0.45 65.47
CA ILE A 9 7.59 0.25 64.66
C ILE A 9 8.28 1.17 63.65
N VAL A 10 9.09 0.61 62.76
CA VAL A 10 9.53 1.33 61.53
C VAL A 10 9.43 0.43 60.29
N LEU A 11 9.32 -0.90 60.46
CA LEU A 11 9.26 -1.85 59.35
C LEU A 11 7.83 -2.22 58.91
N LEU A 12 6.90 -1.26 58.87
CA LEU A 12 5.50 -1.53 58.48
C LEU A 12 4.82 -0.35 57.74
N MET A 13 5.53 0.39 56.87
CA MET A 13 4.95 1.52 56.13
C MET A 13 5.46 1.67 54.67
N LEU A 14 5.92 0.59 54.02
CA LEU A 14 6.47 0.66 52.64
C LEU A 14 5.76 -0.25 51.62
N ALA A 15 4.55 -0.72 51.91
CA ALA A 15 3.84 -1.67 51.05
C ALA A 15 2.57 -1.12 50.38
N LEU A 16 2.50 0.19 50.06
CA LEU A 16 1.44 0.73 49.19
C LEU A 16 2.00 1.72 48.17
N SER A 17 2.86 1.24 47.27
CA SER A 17 2.91 1.81 45.92
C SER A 17 1.82 1.10 45.11
N GLY A 18 0.65 1.73 45.01
CA GLY A 18 -0.44 1.25 44.18
C GLY A 18 0.00 1.18 42.72
N CYS A 19 -0.14 0.00 42.11
CA CYS A 19 -0.24 -0.08 40.66
C CYS A 19 -1.53 0.63 40.27
N ALA A 20 -1.43 1.90 39.86
CA ALA A 20 -2.46 2.49 39.03
C ALA A 20 -2.46 1.69 37.73
N SER A 21 -3.36 0.71 37.64
CA SER A 21 -3.68 0.06 36.39
C SER A 21 -4.22 1.15 35.48
N VAL A 22 -3.37 1.68 34.60
CA VAL A 22 -3.82 2.36 33.41
C VAL A 22 -4.66 1.30 32.69
N ASN A 23 -5.98 1.46 32.77
CA ASN A 23 -6.89 0.82 31.85
C ASN A 23 -6.56 1.41 30.48
N VAL A 24 -5.52 0.88 29.83
CA VAL A 24 -5.49 0.87 28.38
C VAL A 24 -6.74 0.11 28.04
N HIS A 25 -7.76 0.84 27.62
CA HIS A 25 -8.92 0.23 27.01
C HIS A 25 -8.36 -0.39 25.73
N GLU A 26 -7.88 -1.62 25.86
CA GLU A 26 -7.53 -2.50 24.76
C GLU A 26 -8.88 -2.83 24.13
N GLN A 27 -9.36 -1.87 23.33
CA GLN A 27 -10.37 -2.16 22.33
C GLN A 27 -9.71 -3.17 21.42
N VAL A 28 -9.96 -4.44 21.72
CA VAL A 28 -9.84 -5.55 20.78
C VAL A 28 -10.68 -5.13 19.59
N GLY A 29 -10.05 -4.40 18.68
CA GLY A 29 -10.73 -3.77 17.56
C GLY A 29 -11.36 -4.88 16.75
N THR A 30 -12.67 -4.84 16.60
CA THR A 30 -13.34 -5.72 15.66
C THR A 30 -12.87 -5.31 14.27
N SER A 31 -12.29 -6.24 13.52
CA SER A 31 -11.95 -5.99 12.11
C SER A 31 -13.22 -5.71 11.33
N LYS A 32 -13.24 -4.63 10.54
CA LYS A 32 -14.40 -4.23 9.73
C LYS A 32 -14.09 -4.48 8.26
N THR A 33 -14.94 -5.16 7.52
CA THR A 33 -14.77 -5.31 6.06
C THR A 33 -15.65 -4.32 5.32
N LEU A 34 -15.02 -3.47 4.50
CA LEU A 34 -15.68 -2.61 3.53
C LEU A 34 -15.88 -3.37 2.21
N VAL A 35 -17.00 -3.10 1.55
CA VAL A 35 -17.38 -3.76 0.30
C VAL A 35 -17.91 -2.72 -0.67
N ALA A 36 -17.40 -2.73 -1.90
CA ALA A 36 -17.89 -1.85 -2.96
C ALA A 36 -17.98 -2.60 -4.29
N SER A 37 -19.02 -2.33 -5.07
CA SER A 37 -19.20 -2.91 -6.40
C SER A 37 -18.99 -1.89 -7.50
N GLY A 38 -18.50 -2.35 -8.64
CA GLY A 38 -18.33 -1.55 -9.85
C GLY A 38 -18.83 -2.30 -11.08
N ASP A 39 -19.46 -1.56 -11.97
CA ASP A 39 -20.03 -2.06 -13.22
C ASP A 39 -19.28 -1.46 -14.42
N SER A 40 -19.22 -2.21 -15.52
CA SER A 40 -18.67 -1.78 -16.80
C SER A 40 -19.45 -2.41 -17.95
N GLN A 41 -19.34 -1.85 -19.15
CA GLN A 41 -19.95 -2.42 -20.36
C GLN A 41 -18.89 -3.03 -21.26
N PHE A 42 -19.23 -4.11 -21.97
CA PHE A 42 -18.36 -4.66 -23.01
C PHE A 42 -18.33 -3.74 -24.23
N ASN A 43 -17.12 -3.46 -24.72
CA ASN A 43 -16.94 -2.72 -25.97
C ASN A 43 -17.29 -3.61 -27.18
N ASN A 44 -18.50 -3.42 -27.72
CA ASN A 44 -19.00 -4.18 -28.87
C ASN A 44 -18.70 -3.55 -30.24
N SER A 45 -17.76 -2.62 -30.34
CA SER A 45 -17.43 -1.93 -31.60
C SER A 45 -16.81 -2.85 -32.68
N GLY A 46 -16.47 -4.09 -32.33
CA GLY A 46 -15.76 -5.02 -33.23
C GLY A 46 -14.26 -4.73 -33.37
N GLN A 47 -13.76 -3.65 -32.77
CA GLN A 47 -12.34 -3.24 -32.86
C GLN A 47 -11.41 -4.06 -31.96
N LEU A 48 -11.95 -4.67 -30.90
CA LEU A 48 -11.20 -5.47 -29.94
C LEU A 48 -11.52 -6.96 -30.09
N SER A 49 -10.48 -7.79 -29.96
CA SER A 49 -10.63 -9.24 -29.78
C SER A 49 -11.47 -9.54 -28.54
N VAL A 50 -12.09 -10.73 -28.48
CA VAL A 50 -12.95 -11.13 -27.36
C VAL A 50 -12.20 -11.05 -26.03
N ASN A 51 -10.95 -11.53 -25.98
CA ASN A 51 -10.11 -11.48 -24.78
C ASN A 51 -9.77 -10.05 -24.36
N ASN A 52 -9.42 -9.18 -25.32
CA ASN A 52 -9.09 -7.78 -25.02
C ASN A 52 -10.33 -7.01 -24.53
N ARG A 53 -11.50 -7.30 -25.10
CA ARG A 53 -12.79 -6.75 -24.66
C ARG A 53 -13.10 -7.15 -23.22
N TRP A 54 -12.90 -8.42 -22.90
CA TRP A 54 -13.10 -8.95 -21.55
C TRP A 54 -12.17 -8.28 -20.54
N LEU A 55 -10.86 -8.23 -20.83
CA LEU A 55 -9.87 -7.62 -19.94
C LEU A 55 -10.15 -6.13 -19.72
N SER A 56 -10.52 -5.40 -20.78
CA SER A 56 -10.86 -3.98 -20.70
C SER A 56 -12.09 -3.75 -19.81
N ALA A 57 -13.15 -4.52 -19.99
CA ALA A 57 -14.33 -4.46 -19.11
C ALA A 57 -13.95 -4.80 -17.67
N GLN A 58 -13.14 -5.84 -17.45
CA GLN A 58 -12.68 -6.24 -16.12
C GLN A 58 -11.92 -5.12 -15.41
N GLN A 59 -10.99 -4.46 -16.10
CA GLN A 59 -10.23 -3.33 -15.58
C GLN A 59 -11.14 -2.15 -15.22
N LEU A 60 -12.10 -1.83 -16.08
CA LEU A 60 -13.03 -0.72 -15.85
C LEU A 60 -13.99 -1.00 -14.68
N ALA A 61 -14.56 -2.21 -14.61
CA ALA A 61 -15.41 -2.62 -13.50
C ALA A 61 -14.65 -2.53 -12.17
N LYS A 62 -13.41 -3.05 -12.16
CA LYS A 62 -12.54 -3.02 -10.98
C LYS A 62 -12.22 -1.59 -10.56
N LEU A 63 -11.89 -0.71 -11.50
CA LEU A 63 -11.64 0.71 -11.23
C LEU A 63 -12.87 1.40 -10.62
N ASN A 64 -14.07 1.12 -11.13
CA ASN A 64 -15.31 1.67 -10.58
C ASN A 64 -15.57 1.16 -9.16
N ALA A 65 -15.30 -0.11 -8.88
CA ALA A 65 -15.39 -0.66 -7.54
C ALA A 65 -14.39 0.00 -6.59
N TYR A 66 -13.15 0.22 -7.04
CA TYR A 66 -12.13 0.94 -6.25
C TYR A 66 -12.55 2.35 -5.89
N ARG A 67 -13.20 3.09 -6.81
CA ARG A 67 -13.71 4.45 -6.51
C ARG A 67 -14.71 4.43 -5.37
N GLY A 68 -15.68 3.51 -5.42
CA GLY A 68 -16.67 3.36 -4.35
C GLY A 68 -16.03 2.93 -3.02
N LEU A 69 -15.03 2.06 -3.07
CA LEU A 69 -14.31 1.62 -1.88
C LEU A 69 -13.48 2.76 -1.25
N ALA A 70 -12.80 3.53 -2.09
CA ALA A 70 -12.02 4.69 -1.65
C ALA A 70 -12.91 5.76 -1.02
N ASP A 71 -14.10 6.01 -1.58
CA ASP A 71 -15.09 6.93 -1.02
C ASP A 71 -15.55 6.48 0.37
N GLN A 72 -15.98 5.21 0.50
CA GLN A 72 -16.36 4.64 1.81
C GLN A 72 -15.22 4.76 2.83
N LEU A 73 -13.99 4.45 2.41
CA LEU A 73 -12.83 4.51 3.28
C LEU A 73 -12.50 5.94 3.70
N TYR A 74 -12.68 6.93 2.82
CA TYR A 74 -12.42 8.33 3.12
C TYR A 74 -13.35 8.88 4.22
N TYR A 75 -14.60 8.42 4.25
CA TYR A 75 -15.58 8.78 5.28
C TYR A 75 -15.54 7.87 6.53
N GLU A 76 -14.65 6.88 6.57
CA GLU A 76 -14.55 5.98 7.71
C GLU A 76 -14.18 6.77 8.99
N PRO A 77 -14.95 6.62 10.08
CA PRO A 77 -14.64 7.28 11.34
C PRO A 77 -13.43 6.64 12.02
N LEU A 78 -12.55 7.48 12.56
CA LEU A 78 -11.39 7.06 13.36
C LEU A 78 -11.60 7.27 14.87
N GLY A 79 -12.75 7.82 15.26
CA GLY A 79 -13.03 8.26 16.63
C GLY A 79 -12.64 9.72 16.88
N GLY A 80 -13.12 10.29 17.99
CA GLY A 80 -12.77 11.67 18.41
C GLY A 80 -13.08 12.75 17.37
N ASN A 81 -14.21 12.64 16.66
CA ASN A 81 -14.61 13.53 15.55
C ASN A 81 -13.63 13.59 14.36
N LYS A 82 -12.73 12.62 14.24
CA LYS A 82 -11.82 12.47 13.10
C LYS A 82 -12.32 11.40 12.14
N THR A 83 -12.08 11.63 10.85
CA THR A 83 -12.27 10.63 9.77
C THR A 83 -10.94 10.34 9.09
N VAL A 84 -10.85 9.23 8.37
CA VAL A 84 -9.71 8.91 7.50
C VAL A 84 -9.38 10.08 6.58
N GLY A 85 -10.38 10.67 5.93
CA GLY A 85 -10.21 11.82 5.05
C GLY A 85 -9.61 13.03 5.76
N SER A 86 -10.02 13.32 7.01
CA SER A 86 -9.43 14.41 7.80
C SER A 86 -7.93 14.22 8.06
N GLN A 87 -7.48 12.98 8.27
CA GLN A 87 -6.07 12.65 8.49
C GLN A 87 -5.26 12.78 7.19
N VAL A 88 -5.80 12.28 6.09
CA VAL A 88 -5.20 12.39 4.75
C VAL A 88 -4.99 13.84 4.34
N ILE A 89 -5.96 14.72 4.62
CA ILE A 89 -5.81 16.16 4.37
C ILE A 89 -4.72 16.76 5.27
N SER A 90 -4.59 16.28 6.50
CA SER A 90 -3.68 16.88 7.47
C SER A 90 -2.20 16.68 7.09
N HIS A 91 -1.79 15.47 6.70
CA HIS A 91 -0.39 15.14 6.40
C HIS A 91 -0.27 14.10 5.28
N GLU A 92 0.74 14.27 4.42
CA GLU A 92 1.00 13.37 3.29
C GLU A 92 1.25 11.92 3.71
N VAL A 93 1.83 11.68 4.90
CA VAL A 93 2.10 10.32 5.40
C VAL A 93 0.83 9.47 5.42
N TYR A 94 -0.31 10.03 5.84
CA TYR A 94 -1.57 9.31 5.90
C TYR A 94 -2.14 9.05 4.51
N ARG A 95 -1.92 9.96 3.55
CA ARG A 95 -2.26 9.73 2.14
C ARG A 95 -1.50 8.53 1.58
N VAL A 96 -0.19 8.49 1.78
CA VAL A 96 0.67 7.40 1.32
C VAL A 96 0.24 6.08 1.97
N TYR A 97 0.02 6.09 3.29
CA TYR A 97 -0.46 4.91 4.02
C TYR A 97 -1.82 4.42 3.49
N LEU A 98 -2.78 5.33 3.27
CA LEU A 98 -4.08 5.01 2.71
C LEU A 98 -3.98 4.38 1.31
N ASP A 99 -3.15 4.95 0.44
CA ASP A 99 -2.94 4.48 -0.93
C ASP A 99 -2.34 3.06 -0.96
N ILE A 100 -1.40 2.77 -0.05
CA ILE A 100 -0.84 1.42 0.13
C ILE A 100 -1.92 0.45 0.60
N TYR A 101 -2.71 0.87 1.58
CA TYR A 101 -3.75 0.05 2.17
C TYR A 101 -4.86 -0.30 1.16
N LEU A 102 -5.30 0.68 0.36
CA LEU A 102 -6.31 0.49 -0.69
C LEU A 102 -5.89 -0.54 -1.74
N ARG A 103 -4.59 -0.64 -2.07
CA ARG A 103 -4.08 -1.67 -2.99
C ARG A 103 -4.26 -3.09 -2.45
N GLY A 104 -4.40 -3.24 -1.14
CA GLY A 104 -4.70 -4.51 -0.48
C GLY A 104 -6.12 -5.03 -0.73
N ALA A 105 -7.01 -4.24 -1.33
CA ALA A 105 -8.37 -4.67 -1.64
C ALA A 105 -8.37 -5.82 -2.65
N ARG A 106 -9.22 -6.83 -2.39
CA ARG A 106 -9.33 -8.04 -3.21
C ARG A 106 -10.65 -8.06 -3.95
N ALA A 107 -10.61 -8.49 -5.21
CA ALA A 107 -11.83 -8.79 -5.95
C ALA A 107 -12.34 -10.14 -5.51
N THR A 108 -13.58 -10.19 -5.02
CA THR A 108 -14.20 -11.44 -4.58
C THR A 108 -15.00 -12.14 -5.66
N ASP A 109 -15.53 -11.37 -6.61
CA ASP A 109 -16.34 -11.93 -7.69
C ASP A 109 -16.33 -11.07 -8.96
N TYR A 110 -16.59 -11.74 -10.09
CA TYR A 110 -16.87 -11.14 -11.39
C TYR A 110 -18.11 -11.79 -11.97
N ARG A 111 -19.17 -10.99 -12.15
CA ARG A 111 -20.45 -11.45 -12.70
C ARG A 111 -20.77 -10.73 -13.99
N THR A 112 -21.14 -11.50 -15.01
CA THR A 112 -21.71 -10.96 -16.24
C THR A 112 -23.21 -10.82 -16.12
N ALA A 113 -23.72 -9.64 -16.44
CA ALA A 113 -25.15 -9.39 -16.59
C ALA A 113 -25.38 -8.79 -17.97
N GLN A 114 -25.90 -9.59 -18.90
CA GLN A 114 -26.11 -9.21 -20.30
C GLN A 114 -24.82 -8.68 -20.95
N ASN A 115 -24.75 -7.38 -21.23
CA ASN A 115 -23.59 -6.71 -21.83
C ASN A 115 -22.70 -6.00 -20.82
N ASN A 116 -22.93 -6.23 -19.53
CA ASN A 116 -22.19 -5.60 -18.45
C ASN A 116 -21.39 -6.63 -17.65
N LEU A 117 -20.25 -6.18 -17.14
CA LEU A 117 -19.44 -6.91 -16.18
C LEU A 117 -19.46 -6.16 -14.86
N LYS A 118 -19.91 -6.86 -13.81
CA LYS A 118 -19.93 -6.39 -12.43
C LYS A 118 -18.82 -7.05 -11.64
N THR A 119 -18.14 -6.31 -10.79
CA THR A 119 -17.20 -6.85 -9.81
C THR A 119 -17.44 -6.25 -8.44
N THR A 120 -17.09 -7.01 -7.41
CA THR A 120 -17.14 -6.59 -6.01
C THR A 120 -15.73 -6.65 -5.44
N LEU A 121 -15.29 -5.56 -4.83
CA LEU A 121 -14.06 -5.48 -4.06
C LEU A 121 -14.37 -5.50 -2.57
N GLU A 122 -13.49 -6.16 -1.83
CA GLU A 122 -13.51 -6.21 -0.37
C GLU A 122 -12.18 -5.73 0.20
N LEU A 123 -12.27 -4.98 1.29
CA LEU A 123 -11.12 -4.49 2.04
C LEU A 123 -11.40 -4.60 3.53
N THR A 124 -10.61 -5.40 4.21
CA THR A 124 -10.72 -5.57 5.66
C THR A 124 -9.85 -4.54 6.38
N LEU A 125 -10.50 -3.67 7.13
CA LEU A 125 -9.89 -2.72 8.06
C LEU A 125 -9.51 -3.45 9.34
N THR A 126 -8.20 -3.57 9.56
CA THR A 126 -7.63 -4.21 10.75
C THR A 126 -7.59 -3.23 11.93
N PRO A 127 -7.50 -3.71 13.17
CA PRO A 127 -7.29 -2.83 14.32
C PRO A 127 -6.05 -1.96 14.18
N ARG A 128 -4.99 -2.53 13.58
CA ARG A 128 -3.77 -1.82 13.26
C ARG A 128 -4.00 -0.66 12.28
N PHE A 129 -4.87 -0.82 11.29
CA PHE A 129 -5.24 0.29 10.41
C PHE A 129 -5.77 1.48 11.20
N TYR A 130 -6.69 1.26 12.13
CA TYR A 130 -7.23 2.31 12.98
C TYR A 130 -6.15 2.92 13.88
N GLN A 131 -5.23 2.12 14.43
CA GLN A 131 -4.11 2.62 15.23
C GLN A 131 -3.18 3.53 14.41
N CYS A 132 -2.78 3.10 13.21
CA CYS A 132 -1.89 3.86 12.34
C CYS A 132 -2.55 5.16 11.82
N MET A 133 -3.85 5.12 11.53
CA MET A 133 -4.58 6.28 11.02
C MET A 133 -4.98 7.27 12.11
N SER A 134 -5.28 6.81 13.34
CA SER A 134 -5.66 7.69 14.45
C SER A 134 -4.46 8.21 15.25
N GLY A 135 -3.31 7.54 15.13
CA GLY A 135 -2.07 7.90 15.81
C GLY A 135 -1.34 9.10 15.23
N ASP A 136 -0.20 9.43 15.82
CA ASP A 136 0.67 10.52 15.38
C ASP A 136 1.43 10.16 14.09
N VAL A 137 1.96 11.18 13.41
CA VAL A 137 2.74 11.11 12.17
C VAL A 137 3.93 10.15 12.29
N THR A 138 4.54 10.09 13.47
CA THR A 138 5.65 9.17 13.78
C THR A 138 5.22 7.70 13.72
N LEU A 139 4.08 7.36 14.33
CA LEU A 139 3.50 6.02 14.28
C LEU A 139 3.04 5.67 12.86
N ALA A 140 2.37 6.61 12.17
CA ALA A 140 1.96 6.39 10.79
C ALA A 140 3.15 6.10 9.86
N SER A 141 4.28 6.78 10.07
CA SER A 141 5.52 6.54 9.33
C SER A 141 6.10 5.15 9.62
N GLN A 142 6.05 4.69 10.88
CA GLN A 142 6.45 3.34 11.25
C GLN A 142 5.55 2.29 10.60
N CYS A 143 4.23 2.51 10.58
CA CYS A 143 3.30 1.59 9.92
C CYS A 143 3.60 1.42 8.43
N ILE A 144 3.99 2.48 7.72
CA ILE A 144 4.41 2.38 6.32
C ILE A 144 5.66 1.50 6.16
N GLN A 145 6.62 1.62 7.07
CA GLN A 145 7.87 0.86 7.03
C GLN A 145 7.65 -0.62 7.37
N GLU A 146 6.89 -0.90 8.43
CA GLU A 146 6.62 -2.26 8.88
C GLU A 146 5.67 -3.03 7.95
N GLU A 147 4.83 -2.33 7.18
CA GLU A 147 3.96 -3.02 6.24
C GLU A 147 4.71 -3.61 5.05
N ASP A 148 5.99 -3.29 4.79
CA ASP A 148 6.83 -3.79 3.67
C ASP A 148 6.13 -3.78 2.28
N LYS A 149 5.00 -3.06 2.19
CA LYS A 149 4.10 -2.90 1.06
C LYS A 149 4.30 -1.54 0.39
N LEU A 150 5.45 -0.93 0.59
CA LEU A 150 5.98 -0.02 -0.42
C LEU A 150 6.30 -0.88 -1.66
N ALA A 151 5.25 -1.33 -2.36
CA ALA A 151 5.33 -1.65 -3.76
C ALA A 151 6.12 -0.49 -4.36
N PHE A 152 7.27 -0.79 -4.94
CA PHE A 152 8.21 0.13 -5.55
C PHE A 152 7.52 1.15 -6.49
N THR A 153 6.79 2.12 -5.95
CA THR A 153 6.33 3.33 -6.62
C THR A 153 7.31 4.45 -6.36
N ARG A 154 8.14 4.30 -5.34
CA ARG A 154 9.55 4.64 -5.52
C ARG A 154 10.23 3.44 -6.14
N LEU A 155 10.39 3.47 -7.46
CA LEU A 155 11.73 3.28 -7.99
C LEU A 155 12.65 4.00 -7.00
N GLY A 156 13.42 3.25 -6.21
CA GLY A 156 14.55 3.85 -5.55
C GLY A 156 15.35 4.46 -6.67
N TYR A 157 15.22 5.77 -6.86
CA TYR A 157 15.91 6.48 -7.93
C TYR A 157 17.38 6.42 -7.55
N LYS A 158 18.05 5.31 -7.89
CA LYS A 158 19.39 5.45 -8.45
C LYS A 158 19.20 6.46 -9.57
N THR A 159 19.95 7.55 -9.52
CA THR A 159 19.96 8.57 -10.57
C THR A 159 20.37 7.89 -11.88
N ALA A 160 19.39 7.40 -12.64
CA ALA A 160 19.61 6.94 -14.00
C ALA A 160 19.72 8.18 -14.90
N ALA A 161 20.59 8.12 -15.91
CA ALA A 161 20.59 9.11 -16.96
C ALA A 161 19.23 9.08 -17.66
N LYS A 162 18.38 10.09 -17.40
CA LYS A 162 17.04 10.18 -17.98
C LYS A 162 17.14 10.82 -19.35
N THR A 163 16.52 10.20 -20.34
CA THR A 163 16.31 10.79 -21.66
C THR A 163 14.84 11.22 -21.79
N THR A 164 14.62 12.33 -22.48
CA THR A 164 13.30 12.76 -22.90
C THR A 164 12.93 11.99 -24.16
N ALA A 165 11.81 11.27 -24.13
CA ALA A 165 11.21 10.71 -25.33
C ALA A 165 10.20 11.73 -25.84
N ASN A 166 10.37 12.18 -27.09
CA ASN A 166 9.31 12.90 -27.78
C ASN A 166 8.28 11.86 -28.24
N LEU A 167 7.07 11.92 -27.66
CA LEU A 167 5.96 11.04 -28.03
C LEU A 167 5.24 11.53 -29.30
N ALA A 168 5.66 12.67 -29.84
CA ALA A 168 5.19 13.18 -31.11
C ALA A 168 5.95 12.51 -32.26
N CYS A 169 5.15 11.98 -33.19
CA CYS A 169 5.43 11.84 -34.63
C CYS A 169 5.89 10.46 -35.14
N ASP A 170 4.91 9.70 -35.68
CA ASP A 170 5.11 8.91 -36.91
C ASP A 170 4.22 9.42 -38.07
N ARG A 171 3.49 10.53 -37.88
CA ARG A 171 2.67 11.20 -38.91
C ARG A 171 2.63 12.72 -38.73
N VAL A 172 2.32 13.40 -39.84
CA VAL A 172 2.44 14.84 -40.14
C VAL A 172 1.67 15.78 -39.19
N ASP A 173 0.72 15.27 -38.40
CA ASP A 173 -0.13 16.09 -37.50
C ASP A 173 0.10 15.76 -36.03
N CYS A 174 1.29 16.02 -35.49
CA CYS A 174 1.51 15.99 -34.05
C CYS A 174 2.08 17.32 -33.56
N SER A 175 1.48 17.86 -32.50
CA SER A 175 1.94 19.08 -31.86
C SER A 175 3.07 18.77 -30.88
N ASP A 176 4.09 19.63 -30.85
CA ASP A 176 5.33 19.49 -30.06
C ASP A 176 5.15 19.63 -28.53
N GLN A 177 3.93 19.45 -28.04
CA GLN A 177 3.54 19.86 -26.69
C GLN A 177 3.61 18.74 -25.66
N PHE A 178 3.92 17.50 -26.07
CA PHE A 178 3.92 16.32 -25.19
C PHE A 178 5.31 15.69 -25.07
N TYR A 179 6.17 16.31 -24.25
CA TYR A 179 7.43 15.71 -23.81
C TYR A 179 7.25 14.97 -22.48
N VAL A 180 7.50 13.66 -22.47
CA VAL A 180 7.56 12.89 -21.23
C VAL A 180 9.03 12.59 -20.91
N SER A 181 9.50 13.17 -19.81
CA SER A 181 10.82 12.90 -19.25
C SER A 181 10.74 11.79 -18.21
N GLY A 182 11.79 10.99 -18.08
CA GLY A 182 11.85 9.95 -17.04
C GLY A 182 12.30 8.57 -17.49
N PHE A 183 12.46 8.35 -18.80
CA PHE A 183 12.88 7.05 -19.33
C PHE A 183 14.41 6.96 -19.39
N SER A 184 14.98 5.90 -18.84
CA SER A 184 16.39 5.54 -19.06
C SER A 184 16.49 4.84 -20.42
N LYS A 185 17.42 5.26 -21.28
CA LYS A 185 17.71 4.58 -22.56
C LYS A 185 18.52 3.30 -22.35
N GLU A 186 19.17 3.17 -21.20
CA GLU A 186 19.93 2.00 -20.83
C GLU A 186 19.02 0.98 -20.15
N SER A 187 18.92 -0.20 -20.77
CA SER A 187 18.24 -1.35 -20.18
C SER A 187 19.07 -1.85 -19.00
N ASN A 188 18.52 -1.77 -17.79
CA ASN A 188 19.14 -2.43 -16.64
C ASN A 188 18.96 -3.95 -16.82
N PRO A 189 20.04 -4.75 -16.92
CA PRO A 189 19.93 -6.19 -17.17
C PRO A 189 19.13 -6.93 -16.10
N VAL A 190 19.12 -6.40 -14.87
CA VAL A 190 18.37 -6.97 -13.75
C VAL A 190 16.87 -6.73 -13.93
N ASP A 191 16.49 -5.52 -14.33
CA ASP A 191 15.09 -5.18 -14.56
C ASP A 191 14.56 -5.92 -15.81
N GLY A 192 15.38 -6.09 -16.85
CA GLY A 192 15.04 -6.89 -18.03
C GLY A 192 14.77 -8.37 -17.69
N PHE A 193 15.67 -9.00 -16.93
CA PHE A 193 15.50 -10.39 -16.50
C PHE A 193 14.27 -10.59 -15.61
N LEU A 194 14.05 -9.71 -14.63
CA LEU A 194 12.89 -9.81 -13.74
C LEU A 194 11.57 -9.66 -14.51
N LEU A 195 11.55 -8.83 -15.55
CA LEU A 195 10.39 -8.62 -16.40
C LEU A 195 10.13 -9.84 -17.29
N GLU A 196 11.17 -10.38 -17.92
CA GLU A 196 11.09 -11.59 -18.77
C GLU A 196 10.73 -12.84 -17.96
N ALA A 197 11.20 -12.95 -16.73
CA ALA A 197 10.87 -14.05 -15.83
C ALA A 197 9.49 -13.91 -15.14
N GLY A 198 8.74 -12.82 -15.40
CA GLY A 198 7.44 -12.57 -14.76
C GLY A 198 7.52 -12.32 -13.24
N LEU A 199 8.70 -11.98 -12.73
CA LEU A 199 8.98 -11.81 -11.30
C LEU A 199 8.65 -10.41 -10.79
N TYR A 200 8.10 -9.53 -11.63
CA TYR A 200 7.57 -8.23 -11.17
C TYR A 200 6.26 -8.37 -10.41
N ASP A 201 5.42 -9.33 -10.79
CA ASP A 201 4.06 -9.51 -10.25
C ASP A 201 3.99 -10.56 -9.13
N VAL A 202 5.12 -11.21 -8.79
CA VAL A 202 5.19 -12.19 -7.70
C VAL A 202 5.28 -11.52 -6.33
N GLN A 203 4.99 -12.29 -5.29
CA GLN A 203 5.06 -11.84 -3.90
C GLN A 203 6.44 -11.25 -3.58
N TRP A 204 6.47 -10.17 -2.79
CA TRP A 204 7.62 -9.29 -2.61
C TRP A 204 8.92 -10.02 -2.19
N THR A 205 8.80 -11.09 -1.40
CA THR A 205 9.92 -11.91 -0.93
C THR A 205 10.63 -12.61 -2.07
N VAL A 206 9.89 -13.06 -3.09
CA VAL A 206 10.44 -13.74 -4.26
C VAL A 206 11.11 -12.74 -5.19
N ASN A 207 10.48 -11.58 -5.45
CA ASN A 207 11.08 -10.54 -6.29
C ASN A 207 12.35 -9.96 -5.66
N THR A 208 12.31 -9.64 -4.36
CA THR A 208 13.47 -9.09 -3.63
C THR A 208 14.59 -10.12 -3.50
N GLY A 209 14.25 -11.38 -3.19
CA GLY A 209 15.21 -12.47 -3.12
C GLY A 209 15.90 -12.72 -4.45
N ALA A 210 15.14 -12.80 -5.54
CA ALA A 210 15.67 -12.97 -6.89
C ALA A 210 16.57 -11.78 -7.26
N ARG A 211 16.09 -10.54 -7.09
CA ARG A 211 16.87 -9.33 -7.40
C ARG A 211 18.20 -9.27 -6.64
N THR A 212 18.19 -9.63 -5.36
CA THR A 212 19.40 -9.64 -4.51
C THR A 212 20.38 -10.71 -4.96
N LEU A 213 19.88 -11.92 -5.26
CA LEU A 213 20.68 -13.03 -5.76
C LEU A 213 21.30 -12.72 -7.12
N PHE A 214 20.52 -12.17 -8.06
CA PHE A 214 21.02 -11.80 -9.39
C PHE A 214 22.06 -10.68 -9.33
N ASN A 215 21.85 -9.66 -8.50
CA ASN A 215 22.87 -8.63 -8.26
C ASN A 215 24.15 -9.23 -7.69
N TYR A 216 24.04 -10.13 -6.72
CA TYR A 216 25.20 -10.81 -6.13
C TYR A 216 25.93 -11.68 -7.18
N LEU A 217 25.21 -12.43 -8.00
CA LEU A 217 25.79 -13.26 -9.05
C LEU A 217 26.45 -12.43 -10.16
N LEU A 218 25.85 -11.30 -10.57
CA LEU A 218 26.46 -10.40 -11.55
C LEU A 218 27.75 -9.79 -11.00
N ILE A 219 27.71 -9.24 -9.78
CA ILE A 219 28.89 -8.59 -9.17
C ILE A 219 30.02 -9.61 -9.00
N ASN A 220 29.74 -10.81 -8.47
CA ASN A 220 30.77 -11.84 -8.29
C ASN A 220 31.20 -12.52 -9.60
N GLY A 221 30.32 -12.57 -10.60
CA GLY A 221 30.66 -13.06 -11.94
C GLY A 221 31.66 -12.14 -12.63
N PHE A 222 31.52 -10.82 -12.46
CA PHE A 222 32.50 -9.84 -12.96
C PHE A 222 33.82 -9.87 -12.16
N ILE A 223 33.77 -10.05 -10.84
CA ILE A 223 35.00 -10.11 -10.00
C ILE A 223 35.81 -11.40 -10.25
N ASN A 224 35.17 -12.52 -10.57
CA ASN A 224 35.86 -13.79 -10.89
C ASN A 224 36.29 -13.93 -12.36
N ALA A 225 35.87 -13.01 -13.23
CA ALA A 225 36.24 -12.99 -14.66
C ALA A 225 37.35 -11.97 -14.99
N LEU A 226 37.96 -11.36 -13.97
CA LEU A 226 39.02 -10.35 -14.05
C LEU A 226 40.32 -10.88 -13.44
#